data_AF-A0A7W5VKZ8-F1
#
_entry.id   AF-A0A7W5VKZ8-F1
#
_cell.length_a   1.000
_cell.length_b   1.000
_cell.length_c   1.000
_cell.angle_alpha   90.00
_cell.angle_beta   90.00
_cell.angle_gamma   90.00
#
_symmetry.space_group_name_H-M   'P 1'
#
loop_
_entity.id
_entity.type
_entity.pdbx_description
1 polymer ?
#
loop_
_entity_poly.entity_id
_entity_poly.type
_entity_poly.pdbx_seq_one_letter_code
_entity_poly.pdbx_strand_id
1 'polypeptide(L)'
;MTNLLSNSDARRVFLAKQGLSAPPNRALTKDGLLQLIHELGFVQVDSIQTVERAHHQILFSRNQTYRREHLTALLEKDGALFEHWTHDASILPSAFFVYWKHKFRHQEQVIIERWRKWRGEGFEAAFAETYERVERDGAILARDVKADGHVSGGWWNWHPNKTALEYFWHTGKFAIAGRSNFQKIYDLTERVVPAEFREPEVSREEFVDWACRGALARLGFATHGEISAFWNLVSPDEAKAWVSAHCDELIEVLIEPALGGKARPSWAFADFLSTLDDYPGAPPRIRVLSPFDPMIRDRNRTERLFGFFYRIEIFVPEPKREYGYYVFPLLEGDRLIGRIDMKADRKKSTLDVKRLWLEPGVKPSAGRLERLEAELDRVARFAGVEKVVLLDGWRG
;
A
#
# COMPACT_ATOMS: atom_id res chain seq x y z
N MET A 1 18.41 -29.12 14.47
CA MET A 1 19.15 -28.02 13.81
C MET A 1 18.32 -26.76 13.98
N THR A 2 18.92 -25.65 14.38
CA THR A 2 18.17 -24.40 14.53
C THR A 2 18.16 -23.69 13.17
N ASN A 3 16.98 -23.49 12.59
CA ASN A 3 16.79 -22.79 11.32
C ASN A 3 16.96 -21.27 11.51
N LEU A 4 18.18 -20.84 11.87
CA LEU A 4 18.52 -19.44 12.09
C LEU A 4 18.86 -18.74 10.76
N LEU A 5 18.16 -17.65 10.46
CA LEU A 5 18.39 -16.81 9.29
C LEU A 5 19.09 -15.51 9.72
N SER A 6 20.19 -15.20 9.04
CA SER A 6 20.91 -13.94 9.26
C SER A 6 20.03 -12.74 8.93
N ASN A 7 20.27 -11.60 9.59
CA ASN A 7 19.52 -10.37 9.29
C ASN A 7 19.69 -9.93 7.83
N SER A 8 20.88 -10.12 7.25
CA SER A 8 21.16 -9.81 5.84
C SER A 8 20.34 -10.68 4.88
N ASP A 9 20.25 -11.98 5.13
CA ASP A 9 19.46 -12.88 4.27
C ASP A 9 17.96 -12.59 4.42
N ALA A 10 17.50 -12.31 5.63
CA ALA A 10 16.13 -11.88 5.90
C ALA A 10 15.76 -10.61 5.12
N ARG A 11 16.64 -9.60 5.10
CA ARG A 11 16.45 -8.38 4.31
C ARG A 11 16.49 -8.66 2.81
N ARG A 12 17.41 -9.50 2.33
CA ARG A 12 17.52 -9.90 0.92
C ARG A 12 16.22 -10.52 0.41
N VAL A 13 15.72 -11.54 1.12
CA VAL A 13 14.44 -12.19 0.82
C VAL A 13 13.31 -11.17 0.82
N PHE A 14 13.18 -10.38 1.88
CA PHE A 14 12.06 -9.45 2.02
C PHE A 14 12.06 -8.40 0.92
N LEU A 15 13.21 -7.77 0.62
CA LEU A 15 13.32 -6.80 -0.47
C LEU A 15 13.01 -7.40 -1.84
N ALA A 16 13.41 -8.65 -2.09
CA ALA A 16 13.09 -9.34 -3.32
C ALA A 16 11.57 -9.56 -3.45
N LYS A 17 10.90 -10.03 -2.39
CA LYS A 17 9.44 -10.21 -2.37
C LYS A 17 8.67 -8.88 -2.49
N GLN A 18 9.26 -7.76 -2.08
CA GLN A 18 8.69 -6.42 -2.22
C GLN A 18 9.01 -5.75 -3.59
N GLY A 19 9.64 -6.47 -4.52
CA GLY A 19 9.99 -5.98 -5.86
C GLY A 19 11.14 -4.97 -5.88
N LEU A 20 11.95 -4.90 -4.82
CA LEU A 20 13.00 -3.90 -4.66
C LEU A 20 14.41 -4.42 -5.01
N SER A 21 14.56 -5.71 -5.34
CA SER A 21 15.84 -6.27 -5.79
C SER A 21 16.07 -6.21 -7.30
N ALA A 22 15.01 -6.06 -8.11
CA ALA A 22 15.17 -5.96 -9.56
C ALA A 22 15.77 -4.59 -9.99
N PRO A 23 16.53 -4.54 -11.10
CA PRO A 23 16.92 -3.27 -11.73
C PRO A 23 15.68 -2.46 -12.12
N PRO A 24 15.61 -1.17 -11.73
CA PRO A 24 14.39 -0.37 -11.88
C PRO A 24 14.19 0.18 -13.30
N ASN A 25 15.11 -0.06 -14.23
CA ASN A 25 15.14 0.56 -15.56
C ASN A 25 14.60 -0.34 -16.69
N ARG A 26 14.17 -1.56 -16.38
CA ARG A 26 13.53 -2.44 -17.38
C ARG A 26 12.20 -1.83 -17.82
N ALA A 27 11.91 -1.87 -19.11
CA ALA A 27 10.66 -1.37 -19.65
C ALA A 27 9.46 -2.07 -19.00
N LEU A 28 8.57 -1.29 -18.38
CA LEU A 28 7.37 -1.79 -17.71
C LEU A 28 6.18 -1.67 -18.66
N THR A 29 5.79 -2.79 -19.26
CA THR A 29 4.54 -2.89 -20.03
C THR A 29 3.33 -2.78 -19.11
N LYS A 30 2.13 -2.61 -19.70
CA LYS A 30 0.88 -2.63 -18.93
C LYS A 30 0.71 -3.96 -18.18
N ASP A 31 0.96 -5.08 -18.84
CA ASP A 31 0.87 -6.42 -18.22
C ASP A 31 1.95 -6.61 -17.15
N GLY A 32 3.16 -6.10 -17.37
CA GLY A 32 4.21 -6.10 -16.36
C GLY A 32 3.85 -5.29 -15.12
N LEU A 33 3.11 -4.18 -15.28
CA LEU A 33 2.57 -3.41 -14.16
C LEU A 33 1.48 -4.20 -13.41
N LEU A 34 0.57 -4.86 -14.13
CA LEU A 34 -0.45 -5.71 -13.52
C LEU A 34 0.19 -6.84 -12.70
N GLN A 35 1.20 -7.50 -13.27
CA GLN A 35 1.96 -8.55 -12.60
C GLN A 35 2.68 -8.03 -11.35
N LEU A 36 3.33 -6.85 -11.42
CA LEU A 36 3.97 -6.23 -10.26
C LEU A 36 2.96 -5.96 -9.13
N ILE A 37 1.77 -5.43 -9.45
CA ILE A 37 0.72 -5.18 -8.46
C ILE A 37 0.20 -6.51 -7.88
N HIS A 38 0.09 -7.55 -8.70
CA HIS A 38 -0.30 -8.89 -8.27
C HIS A 38 0.71 -9.50 -7.30
N GLU A 39 2.00 -9.38 -7.58
CA GLU A 39 3.10 -9.83 -6.72
C GLU A 39 3.12 -9.07 -5.39
N LEU A 40 2.98 -7.73 -5.43
CA LEU A 40 2.83 -6.93 -4.21
C LEU A 40 1.57 -7.28 -3.42
N GLY A 41 0.53 -7.76 -4.11
CA GLY A 41 -0.78 -8.06 -3.56
C GLY A 41 -1.70 -6.85 -3.55
N PHE A 42 -1.19 -5.68 -3.17
CA PHE A 42 -1.91 -4.42 -3.19
C PHE A 42 -0.96 -3.22 -3.33
N VAL A 43 -1.51 -2.08 -3.71
CA VAL A 43 -0.81 -0.79 -3.65
C VAL A 43 -1.70 0.24 -2.96
N GLN A 44 -1.23 0.81 -1.84
CA GLN A 44 -2.02 1.75 -1.06
C GLN A 44 -2.26 3.07 -1.82
N VAL A 45 -3.51 3.52 -1.81
CA VAL A 45 -3.97 4.79 -2.38
C VAL A 45 -3.98 5.85 -1.30
N ASP A 46 -3.37 7.01 -1.57
CA ASP A 46 -3.36 8.13 -0.63
C ASP A 46 -3.65 9.46 -1.33
N SER A 47 -4.27 10.36 -0.59
CA SER A 47 -4.71 11.68 -1.05
C SER A 47 -3.62 12.75 -1.01
N ILE A 48 -2.56 12.56 -0.22
CA ILE A 48 -1.51 13.55 -0.07
C ILE A 48 -0.59 13.50 -1.29
N GLN A 49 -0.25 14.68 -1.81
CA GLN A 49 0.56 14.85 -3.02
C GLN A 49 1.71 15.84 -2.80
N THR A 50 2.43 15.69 -1.68
CA THR A 50 3.60 16.54 -1.33
C THR A 50 4.66 16.49 -2.43
N VAL A 51 4.97 15.29 -2.93
CA VAL A 51 5.77 15.08 -4.14
C VAL A 51 4.88 14.43 -5.20
N GLU A 52 4.37 13.24 -4.89
CA GLU A 52 3.38 12.52 -5.68
C GLU A 52 2.57 11.60 -4.74
N ARG A 53 1.41 11.13 -5.19
CA ARG A 53 0.57 10.19 -4.44
C ARG A 53 1.28 8.85 -4.21
N ALA A 54 0.97 8.23 -3.07
CA ALA A 54 1.64 7.01 -2.60
C ALA A 54 1.70 5.89 -3.65
N HIS A 55 0.57 5.53 -4.26
CA HIS A 55 0.50 4.43 -5.22
C HIS A 55 1.44 4.62 -6.43
N HIS A 56 1.57 5.85 -6.94
CA HIS A 56 2.50 6.13 -8.03
C HIS A 56 3.96 6.04 -7.55
N GLN A 57 4.28 6.53 -6.36
CA GLN A 57 5.64 6.45 -5.81
C GLN A 57 6.06 5.01 -5.49
N ILE A 58 5.15 4.20 -4.95
CA ILE A 58 5.36 2.78 -4.69
C ILE A 58 5.75 2.08 -5.98
N LEU A 59 5.00 2.28 -7.06
CA LEU A 59 5.30 1.66 -8.35
C LEU A 59 6.60 2.19 -8.96
N PHE A 60 6.82 3.50 -8.93
CA PHE A 60 8.03 4.14 -9.46
C PHE A 60 9.32 3.69 -8.76
N SER A 61 9.27 3.48 -7.44
CA SER A 61 10.43 3.02 -6.67
C SER A 61 10.82 1.57 -6.99
N ARG A 62 9.91 0.73 -7.51
CA ARG A 62 10.26 -0.59 -8.09
C ARG A 62 10.74 -0.45 -9.53
N ASN A 63 10.07 0.38 -10.34
CA ASN A 63 10.38 0.54 -11.75
C ASN A 63 10.18 1.99 -12.25
N GLN A 64 11.26 2.61 -12.71
CA GLN A 64 11.33 4.01 -13.12
C GLN A 64 10.83 4.26 -14.55
N THR A 65 10.50 3.21 -15.30
CA THR A 65 9.78 3.32 -16.58
C THR A 65 8.27 3.28 -16.40
N TYR A 66 7.79 3.27 -15.15
CA TYR A 66 6.38 3.31 -14.78
C TYR A 66 5.65 4.49 -15.45
N ARG A 67 4.45 4.19 -15.95
CA ARG A 67 3.57 5.07 -16.72
C ARG A 67 2.21 5.12 -16.04
N ARG A 68 1.74 6.32 -15.69
CA ARG A 68 0.45 6.51 -14.99
C ARG A 68 -0.72 6.01 -15.82
N GLU A 69 -0.59 6.13 -17.14
CA GLU A 69 -1.57 5.75 -18.15
C GLU A 69 -1.85 4.25 -18.15
N HIS A 70 -0.84 3.42 -17.85
CA HIS A 70 -1.02 1.98 -17.69
C HIS A 70 -1.88 1.68 -16.45
N LEU A 71 -1.63 2.36 -15.32
CA LEU A 71 -2.43 2.18 -14.11
C LEU A 71 -3.88 2.61 -14.33
N THR A 72 -4.08 3.77 -14.98
CA THR A 72 -5.42 4.25 -15.35
C THR A 72 -6.13 3.28 -16.28
N ALA A 73 -5.46 2.73 -17.31
CA ALA A 73 -6.07 1.75 -18.20
C ALA A 73 -6.49 0.47 -17.45
N LEU A 74 -5.64 -0.05 -16.57
CA LEU A 74 -5.93 -1.26 -15.80
C LEU A 74 -7.12 -1.09 -14.82
N LEU A 75 -7.30 0.11 -14.26
CA LEU A 75 -8.39 0.44 -13.34
C LEU A 75 -9.70 0.81 -14.05
N GLU A 76 -9.62 1.71 -15.02
CA GLU A 76 -10.80 2.41 -15.55
C GLU A 76 -11.29 1.84 -16.90
N LYS A 77 -10.46 1.04 -17.59
CA LYS A 77 -10.80 0.48 -18.91
C LYS A 77 -10.86 -1.03 -18.93
N ASP A 78 -9.80 -1.67 -18.40
CA ASP A 78 -9.64 -3.12 -18.48
C ASP A 78 -10.40 -3.84 -17.36
N GLY A 79 -10.68 -3.18 -16.23
CA GLY A 79 -11.25 -3.82 -15.04
C GLY A 79 -10.34 -4.88 -14.41
N ALA A 80 -9.06 -4.91 -14.78
CA ALA A 80 -8.06 -5.86 -14.29
C ALA A 80 -7.58 -5.54 -12.87
N LEU A 81 -7.79 -4.31 -12.43
CA LEU A 81 -7.57 -3.85 -11.06
C LEU A 81 -8.88 -3.25 -10.51
N PHE A 82 -9.06 -3.32 -9.19
CA PHE A 82 -10.15 -2.64 -8.47
C PHE A 82 -9.62 -1.92 -7.23
N GLU A 83 -10.35 -0.88 -6.78
CA GLU A 83 -10.04 -0.21 -5.51
C GLU A 83 -10.93 -0.72 -4.38
N HIS A 84 -10.33 -1.16 -3.27
CA HIS A 84 -11.05 -1.46 -2.04
C HIS A 84 -10.13 -1.39 -0.80
N TRP A 85 -10.73 -1.48 0.38
CA TRP A 85 -10.04 -1.58 1.66
C TRP A 85 -9.35 -2.94 1.88
N THR A 86 -8.05 -2.88 2.16
CA THR A 86 -7.27 -3.91 2.90
C THR A 86 -7.21 -3.50 4.38
N HIS A 87 -6.03 -3.07 4.85
CA HIS A 87 -5.82 -2.24 6.04
C HIS A 87 -6.14 -0.76 5.77
N ASP A 88 -5.98 -0.31 4.51
CA ASP A 88 -6.28 1.03 4.03
C ASP A 88 -6.80 0.95 2.58
N ALA A 89 -7.28 2.07 2.02
CA ALA A 89 -7.73 2.13 0.64
C ALA A 89 -6.59 1.74 -0.30
N SER A 90 -6.81 0.72 -1.12
CA SER A 90 -5.76 0.11 -1.94
C SER A 90 -6.27 -0.28 -3.32
N ILE A 91 -5.36 -0.30 -4.29
CA ILE A 91 -5.54 -0.90 -5.61
C ILE A 91 -5.15 -2.38 -5.50
N LEU A 92 -6.01 -3.25 -6.02
CA LEU A 92 -5.95 -4.71 -5.91
C LEU A 92 -6.15 -5.35 -7.30
N PRO A 93 -5.50 -6.49 -7.60
CA PRO A 93 -5.86 -7.31 -8.76
C PRO A 93 -7.29 -7.79 -8.68
N SER A 94 -8.08 -7.62 -9.75
CA SER A 94 -9.46 -8.11 -9.83
C SER A 94 -9.55 -9.63 -9.69
N ALA A 95 -8.48 -10.38 -10.01
CA ALA A 95 -8.35 -11.79 -9.69
C ALA A 95 -8.58 -12.12 -8.19
N PHE A 96 -8.40 -11.16 -7.28
CA PHE A 96 -8.64 -11.35 -5.85
C PHE A 96 -10.07 -10.99 -5.41
N PHE A 97 -10.90 -10.48 -6.32
CA PHE A 97 -12.24 -10.00 -6.00
C PHE A 97 -13.12 -11.09 -5.37
N VAL A 98 -13.00 -12.34 -5.83
CA VAL A 98 -13.71 -13.50 -5.28
C VAL A 98 -13.52 -13.65 -3.76
N TYR A 99 -12.31 -13.38 -3.25
CA TYR A 99 -12.00 -13.45 -1.83
C TYR A 99 -12.57 -12.25 -1.06
N TRP A 100 -12.63 -11.08 -1.70
CA TRP A 100 -13.19 -9.87 -1.08
C TRP A 100 -14.71 -9.99 -0.81
N LYS A 101 -15.42 -10.88 -1.49
CA LYS A 101 -16.84 -11.18 -1.19
C LYS A 101 -17.06 -11.63 0.25
N HIS A 102 -16.10 -12.35 0.86
CA HIS A 102 -16.16 -12.68 2.28
C HIS A 102 -16.08 -11.44 3.18
N LYS A 103 -15.25 -10.46 2.79
CA LYS A 103 -15.18 -9.16 3.50
C LYS A 103 -16.51 -8.41 3.35
N PHE A 104 -17.08 -8.33 2.16
CA PHE A 104 -18.33 -7.61 1.89
C PHE A 104 -19.49 -8.13 2.74
N ARG A 105 -19.69 -9.45 2.77
CA ARG A 105 -20.74 -10.11 3.59
C ARG A 105 -20.60 -9.77 5.07
N HIS A 106 -19.38 -9.77 5.59
CA HIS A 106 -19.12 -9.39 6.99
C HIS A 106 -19.32 -7.88 7.25
N GLN A 107 -18.87 -7.03 6.32
CA GLN A 107 -18.98 -5.57 6.44
C GLN A 107 -20.43 -5.09 6.44
N GLU A 108 -21.32 -5.72 5.67
CA GLU A 108 -22.74 -5.32 5.62
C GLU A 108 -23.37 -5.32 7.02
N GLN A 109 -23.12 -6.37 7.81
CA GLN A 109 -23.64 -6.47 9.18
C GLN A 109 -22.98 -5.45 10.12
N VAL A 110 -21.65 -5.35 10.07
CA VAL A 110 -20.88 -4.50 11.00
C VAL A 110 -21.10 -2.99 10.74
N ILE A 111 -21.20 -2.59 9.47
CA ILE A 111 -21.33 -1.19 9.10
C ILE A 111 -22.68 -0.64 9.51
N ILE A 112 -23.77 -1.39 9.33
CA ILE A 112 -25.12 -0.92 9.71
C ILE A 112 -25.15 -0.57 11.20
N GLU A 113 -24.70 -1.49 12.06
CA GLU A 113 -24.69 -1.26 13.51
C GLU A 113 -23.80 -0.08 13.91
N ARG A 114 -22.58 -0.02 13.36
CA ARG A 114 -21.60 1.03 13.69
C ARG A 114 -22.06 2.39 13.19
N TRP A 115 -22.59 2.47 11.98
CA TRP A 115 -22.98 3.73 11.36
C TRP A 115 -24.30 4.24 11.93
N ARG A 116 -25.23 3.37 12.35
CA ARG A 116 -26.41 3.82 13.11
C ARG A 116 -26.01 4.55 14.39
N LYS A 117 -25.02 4.04 15.13
CA LYS A 117 -24.48 4.71 16.34
C LYS A 117 -23.78 6.04 16.03
N TRP A 118 -23.14 6.17 14.87
CA TRP A 118 -22.36 7.35 14.51
C TRP A 118 -23.17 8.43 13.80
N ARG A 119 -24.09 8.03 12.91
CA ARG A 119 -24.88 8.91 12.02
C ARG A 119 -26.30 9.15 12.52
N GLY A 120 -26.78 8.35 13.47
CA GLY A 120 -28.16 8.37 13.95
C GLY A 120 -29.07 7.41 13.18
N GLU A 121 -30.31 7.31 13.65
CA GLU A 121 -31.35 6.53 12.96
C GLU A 121 -31.71 7.15 11.60
N GLY A 122 -32.14 6.31 10.65
CA GLY A 122 -32.55 6.76 9.32
C GLY A 122 -31.41 7.18 8.38
N PHE A 123 -30.13 6.95 8.74
CA PHE A 123 -29.00 7.26 7.85
C PHE A 123 -29.05 6.53 6.50
N GLU A 124 -29.81 5.42 6.45
CA GLU A 124 -30.05 4.56 5.31
C GLU A 124 -31.19 5.05 4.39
N ALA A 125 -31.89 6.13 4.72
CA ALA A 125 -33.04 6.64 3.97
C ALA A 125 -32.75 6.95 2.49
N ALA A 126 -31.51 7.33 2.16
CA ALA A 126 -31.11 7.66 0.79
C ALA A 126 -30.53 6.46 0.00
N PHE A 127 -30.49 5.26 0.59
CA PHE A 127 -29.78 4.13 -0.01
C PHE A 127 -30.48 3.62 -1.27
N ALA A 128 -31.81 3.41 -1.21
CA ALA A 128 -32.58 2.95 -2.35
C ALA A 128 -32.50 3.94 -3.53
N GLU A 129 -32.77 5.22 -3.27
CA GLU A 129 -32.68 6.28 -4.28
C GLU A 129 -31.27 6.38 -4.90
N THR A 130 -30.23 6.31 -4.07
CA THR A 130 -28.84 6.36 -4.57
C THR A 130 -28.52 5.14 -5.44
N TYR A 131 -29.00 3.95 -5.06
CA TYR A 131 -28.80 2.73 -5.84
C TYR A 131 -29.49 2.80 -7.20
N GLU A 132 -30.79 3.10 -7.22
CA GLU A 132 -31.60 3.24 -8.44
C GLU A 132 -31.03 4.31 -9.38
N ARG A 133 -30.50 5.40 -8.83
CA ARG A 133 -29.88 6.46 -9.62
C ARG A 133 -28.61 5.99 -10.33
N VAL A 134 -27.71 5.26 -9.65
CA VAL A 134 -26.49 4.72 -10.28
C VAL A 134 -26.84 3.61 -11.27
N GLU A 135 -27.84 2.78 -10.94
CA GLU A 135 -28.35 1.77 -11.86
C GLU A 135 -28.89 2.40 -13.15
N ARG A 136 -29.67 3.47 -13.07
CA ARG A 136 -30.25 4.15 -14.23
C ARG A 136 -29.24 5.02 -15.00
N ASP A 137 -28.50 5.87 -14.29
CA ASP A 137 -27.73 6.97 -14.89
C ASP A 137 -26.24 6.60 -15.09
N GLY A 138 -25.77 5.50 -14.50
CA GLY A 138 -24.39 5.06 -14.57
C GLY A 138 -23.48 5.72 -13.54
N ALA A 139 -22.19 5.70 -13.85
CA ALA A 139 -21.11 6.14 -12.98
C ALA A 139 -21.30 7.58 -12.46
N ILE A 140 -21.15 7.79 -11.15
CA ILE A 140 -21.47 9.06 -10.47
C ILE A 140 -20.38 9.54 -9.51
N LEU A 141 -20.18 10.85 -9.42
CA LEU A 141 -19.38 11.47 -8.34
C LEU A 141 -20.27 11.77 -7.13
N ALA A 142 -19.70 11.66 -5.93
CA ALA A 142 -20.40 12.02 -4.70
C ALA A 142 -20.96 13.46 -4.68
N ARG A 143 -20.35 14.39 -5.44
CA ARG A 143 -20.81 15.79 -5.53
C ARG A 143 -22.02 15.98 -6.45
N ASP A 144 -22.27 15.04 -7.37
CA ASP A 144 -23.35 15.11 -8.36
C ASP A 144 -24.66 14.52 -7.79
N VAL A 145 -24.56 13.85 -6.64
CA VAL A 145 -25.71 13.34 -5.87
C VAL A 145 -26.23 14.39 -4.87
N LYS A 146 -26.00 15.69 -5.05
CA LYS A 146 -26.52 16.69 -4.11
C LYS A 146 -28.04 16.75 -4.15
N ALA A 147 -28.67 16.68 -2.98
CA ALA A 147 -30.01 17.20 -2.76
C ALA A 147 -29.90 18.73 -2.57
N ASP A 148 -30.87 19.49 -3.08
CA ASP A 148 -30.92 20.94 -2.88
C ASP A 148 -30.90 21.28 -1.38
N GLY A 149 -30.05 22.23 -0.98
CA GLY A 149 -30.09 22.86 0.35
C GLY A 149 -29.09 22.40 1.42
N HIS A 150 -28.16 21.48 1.16
CA HIS A 150 -27.20 21.06 2.20
C HIS A 150 -25.96 21.97 2.33
N VAL A 151 -25.73 22.50 3.54
CA VAL A 151 -24.53 23.25 3.94
C VAL A 151 -23.41 22.29 4.30
N SER A 152 -22.23 22.41 3.68
CA SER A 152 -21.07 21.56 3.99
C SER A 152 -20.58 21.76 5.44
N GLY A 153 -20.79 20.76 6.31
CA GLY A 153 -20.05 20.64 7.56
C GLY A 153 -18.65 20.03 7.34
N GLY A 154 -17.77 20.13 8.34
CA GLY A 154 -16.36 19.69 8.26
C GLY A 154 -16.16 18.23 7.81
N TRP A 155 -14.89 17.80 7.68
CA TRP A 155 -14.46 16.50 7.08
C TRP A 155 -15.33 15.27 7.42
N TRP A 156 -15.88 15.23 8.64
CA TRP A 156 -16.67 14.13 9.19
C TRP A 156 -18.17 14.19 8.93
N ASN A 157 -18.72 15.31 8.43
CA ASN A 157 -20.14 15.49 8.20
C ASN A 157 -20.51 15.16 6.74
N TRP A 158 -20.69 13.87 6.45
CA TRP A 158 -21.06 13.44 5.10
C TRP A 158 -22.55 13.62 4.88
N HIS A 159 -22.91 14.14 3.70
CA HIS A 159 -24.28 14.12 3.23
C HIS A 159 -24.80 12.67 3.12
N PRO A 160 -26.09 12.39 3.38
CA PRO A 160 -26.69 11.05 3.26
C PRO A 160 -26.31 10.30 1.98
N ASN A 161 -26.28 11.00 0.84
CA ASN A 161 -25.95 10.39 -0.46
C ASN A 161 -24.48 9.96 -0.57
N LYS A 162 -23.55 10.68 0.07
CA LYS A 162 -22.15 10.22 0.18
C LYS A 162 -22.04 9.02 1.11
N THR A 163 -22.84 8.98 2.18
CA THR A 163 -22.91 7.81 3.07
C THR A 163 -23.41 6.58 2.31
N ALA A 164 -24.43 6.71 1.46
CA ALA A 164 -24.92 5.62 0.60
C ALA A 164 -23.83 5.10 -0.36
N LEU A 165 -23.13 5.99 -1.07
CA LEU A 165 -22.04 5.61 -1.98
C LEU A 165 -20.92 4.84 -1.27
N GLU A 166 -20.48 5.33 -0.10
CA GLU A 166 -19.44 4.66 0.68
C GLU A 166 -19.97 3.32 1.25
N TYR A 167 -21.22 3.25 1.71
CA TYR A 167 -21.82 1.99 2.15
C TYR A 167 -21.83 0.93 1.04
N PHE A 168 -22.30 1.29 -0.15
CA PHE A 168 -22.37 0.36 -1.28
C PHE A 168 -20.99 -0.05 -1.78
N TRP A 169 -20.00 0.84 -1.71
CA TRP A 169 -18.62 0.47 -2.00
C TRP A 169 -18.06 -0.52 -0.96
N HIS A 170 -18.25 -0.25 0.33
CA HIS A 170 -17.79 -1.12 1.42
C HIS A 170 -18.44 -2.52 1.42
N THR A 171 -19.66 -2.62 0.88
CA THR A 171 -20.43 -3.87 0.77
C THR A 171 -20.32 -4.51 -0.62
N GLY A 172 -19.46 -3.98 -1.49
CA GLY A 172 -19.20 -4.54 -2.81
C GLY A 172 -20.36 -4.43 -3.81
N LYS A 173 -21.41 -3.66 -3.50
CA LYS A 173 -22.50 -3.36 -4.45
C LYS A 173 -22.08 -2.32 -5.48
N PHE A 174 -21.23 -1.38 -5.07
CA PHE A 174 -20.53 -0.45 -5.97
C PHE A 174 -19.03 -0.70 -5.99
N ALA A 175 -18.41 -0.29 -7.09
CA ALA A 175 -16.96 -0.24 -7.27
C ALA A 175 -16.53 1.17 -7.72
N ILE A 176 -15.23 1.44 -7.63
CA ILE A 176 -14.66 2.70 -8.12
C ILE A 176 -14.34 2.54 -9.61
N ALA A 177 -15.15 3.14 -10.46
CA ALA A 177 -14.99 3.12 -11.92
C ALA A 177 -13.83 4.01 -12.40
N GLY A 178 -13.40 4.95 -11.56
CA GLY A 178 -12.28 5.84 -11.85
C GLY A 178 -12.22 7.01 -10.90
N ARG A 179 -11.36 7.99 -11.23
CA ARG A 179 -11.22 9.20 -10.41
C ARG A 179 -11.17 10.48 -11.24
N SER A 180 -11.93 11.49 -10.82
CA SER A 180 -11.83 12.86 -11.36
C SER A 180 -11.30 13.80 -10.29
N ASN A 181 -10.15 14.44 -10.53
CA ASN A 181 -9.47 15.28 -9.52
C ASN A 181 -9.31 14.56 -8.16
N PHE A 182 -9.00 13.25 -8.23
CA PHE A 182 -8.90 12.34 -7.09
C PHE A 182 -10.21 12.07 -6.32
N GLN A 183 -11.35 12.59 -6.78
CA GLN A 183 -12.66 12.19 -6.28
C GLN A 183 -13.07 10.86 -6.93
N LYS A 184 -13.55 9.93 -6.12
CA LYS A 184 -14.06 8.63 -6.57
C LYS A 184 -15.28 8.81 -7.47
N ILE A 185 -15.27 8.12 -8.59
CA ILE A 185 -16.43 7.88 -9.44
C ILE A 185 -16.93 6.47 -9.10
N TYR A 186 -18.17 6.36 -8.65
CA TYR A 186 -18.80 5.11 -8.23
C TYR A 186 -19.69 4.59 -9.34
N ASP A 187 -19.69 3.28 -9.59
CA ASP A 187 -20.66 2.61 -10.45
C ASP A 187 -20.99 1.23 -9.87
N LEU A 188 -21.98 0.56 -10.45
CA LEU A 188 -22.31 -0.83 -10.16
C LEU A 188 -21.08 -1.72 -10.35
N THR A 189 -20.85 -2.61 -9.38
CA THR A 189 -19.71 -3.53 -9.41
C THR A 189 -19.67 -4.35 -10.71
N GLU A 190 -20.81 -4.81 -11.22
CA GLU A 190 -20.89 -5.60 -12.45
C GLU A 190 -20.53 -4.84 -13.73
N ARG A 191 -20.49 -3.50 -13.70
CA ARG A 191 -20.03 -2.64 -14.81
C ARG A 191 -18.54 -2.35 -14.75
N VAL A 192 -17.93 -2.46 -13.57
CA VAL A 192 -16.51 -2.14 -13.32
C VAL A 192 -15.64 -3.39 -13.29
N VAL A 193 -16.12 -4.45 -12.64
CA VAL A 193 -15.37 -5.69 -12.43
C VAL A 193 -15.90 -6.78 -13.38
N PRO A 194 -15.05 -7.31 -14.29
CA PRO A 194 -15.43 -8.37 -15.22
C PRO A 194 -16.06 -9.60 -14.55
N ALA A 195 -17.02 -10.22 -15.25
CA ALA A 195 -17.78 -11.38 -14.79
C ALA A 195 -16.88 -12.52 -14.26
N GLU A 196 -15.81 -12.82 -14.98
CA GLU A 196 -14.81 -13.87 -14.65
C GLU A 196 -14.18 -13.71 -13.25
N PHE A 197 -14.14 -12.48 -12.71
CA PHE A 197 -13.61 -12.23 -11.37
C PHE A 197 -14.69 -12.15 -10.27
N ARG A 198 -15.92 -11.79 -10.63
CA ARG A 198 -17.03 -11.59 -9.67
C ARG A 198 -17.95 -12.80 -9.50
N GLU A 199 -18.11 -13.62 -10.53
CA GLU A 199 -19.03 -14.77 -10.53
C GLU A 199 -18.53 -15.98 -9.72
N PRO A 200 -17.24 -16.38 -9.76
CA PRO A 200 -16.77 -17.50 -8.96
C PRO A 200 -16.99 -17.28 -7.47
N GLU A 201 -17.35 -18.32 -6.72
CA GLU A 201 -17.41 -18.31 -5.25
C GLU A 201 -16.34 -19.24 -4.68
N VAL A 202 -15.86 -18.92 -3.48
CA VAL A 202 -14.92 -19.76 -2.72
C VAL A 202 -15.48 -20.01 -1.32
N SER A 203 -15.24 -21.21 -0.80
CA SER A 203 -15.59 -21.57 0.56
C SER A 203 -14.84 -20.71 1.59
N ARG A 204 -15.26 -20.78 2.86
CA ARG A 204 -14.56 -20.08 3.95
C ARG A 204 -13.14 -20.64 4.14
N GLU A 205 -12.97 -21.94 3.99
CA GLU A 205 -11.69 -22.61 4.14
C GLU A 205 -10.69 -22.16 3.07
N GLU A 206 -11.10 -22.20 1.79
CA GLU A 206 -10.28 -21.71 0.67
C GLU A 206 -9.94 -20.22 0.81
N PHE A 207 -10.87 -19.41 1.33
CA PHE A 207 -10.61 -17.99 1.61
C PHE A 207 -9.53 -17.79 2.68
N VAL A 208 -9.61 -18.53 3.79
CA VAL A 208 -8.62 -18.44 4.88
C VAL A 208 -7.26 -18.93 4.39
N ASP A 209 -7.22 -20.04 3.64
CA ASP A 209 -5.97 -20.55 3.05
C ASP A 209 -5.36 -19.51 2.10
N TRP A 210 -6.13 -19.01 1.13
CA TRP A 210 -5.66 -17.99 0.19
C TRP A 210 -5.10 -16.75 0.90
N ALA A 211 -5.82 -16.25 1.92
CA ALA A 211 -5.39 -15.08 2.66
C ALA A 211 -4.08 -15.34 3.40
N CYS A 212 -3.96 -16.45 4.10
CA CYS A 212 -2.77 -16.77 4.90
C CYS A 212 -1.57 -17.14 4.02
N ARG A 213 -1.76 -18.06 3.07
CA ARG A 213 -0.74 -18.51 2.12
C ARG A 213 -0.25 -17.34 1.25
N GLY A 214 -1.17 -16.54 0.74
CA GLY A 214 -0.87 -15.36 -0.08
C GLY A 214 -0.10 -14.28 0.68
N ALA A 215 -0.41 -14.08 1.97
CA ALA A 215 0.36 -13.17 2.83
C ALA A 215 1.77 -13.70 3.09
N LEU A 216 1.91 -14.98 3.47
CA LEU A 216 3.20 -15.60 3.75
C LEU A 216 4.11 -15.59 2.52
N ALA A 217 3.58 -15.91 1.33
CA ALA A 217 4.33 -15.90 0.07
C ALA A 217 4.94 -14.52 -0.26
N ARG A 218 4.22 -13.45 0.08
CA ARG A 218 4.63 -12.05 -0.16
C ARG A 218 5.54 -11.49 0.93
N LEU A 219 5.46 -12.02 2.14
CA LEU A 219 6.35 -11.65 3.24
C LEU A 219 7.65 -12.47 3.23
N GLY A 220 7.64 -13.65 2.61
CA GLY A 220 8.72 -14.65 2.61
C GLY A 220 8.78 -15.45 3.91
N PHE A 221 8.70 -14.76 5.04
CA PHE A 221 8.61 -15.33 6.38
C PHE A 221 7.77 -14.40 7.27
N ALA A 222 6.99 -14.96 8.19
CA ALA A 222 6.10 -14.16 9.03
C ALA A 222 5.67 -14.88 10.30
N THR A 223 5.39 -14.11 11.35
CA THR A 223 4.56 -14.58 12.46
C THR A 223 3.10 -14.69 12.03
N HIS A 224 2.29 -15.50 12.71
CA HIS A 224 0.85 -15.57 12.44
C HIS A 224 0.15 -14.19 12.56
N GLY A 225 0.64 -13.31 13.44
CA GLY A 225 0.17 -11.93 13.53
C GLY A 225 0.47 -11.09 12.28
N GLU A 226 1.67 -11.22 11.72
CA GLU A 226 2.05 -10.55 10.46
C GLU A 226 1.26 -11.11 9.26
N ILE A 227 0.98 -12.42 9.25
CA ILE A 227 0.11 -13.07 8.24
C ILE A 227 -1.29 -12.44 8.26
N SER A 228 -1.92 -12.38 9.44
CA SER A 228 -3.24 -11.75 9.62
C SER A 228 -3.23 -10.27 9.22
N ALA A 229 -2.22 -9.52 9.66
CA ALA A 229 -2.11 -8.08 9.42
C ALA A 229 -1.77 -7.70 7.97
N PHE A 230 -1.32 -8.64 7.12
CA PHE A 230 -1.00 -8.35 5.73
C PHE A 230 -2.21 -7.83 4.95
N TRP A 231 -3.28 -8.63 4.90
CA TRP A 231 -4.53 -8.26 4.22
C TRP A 231 -5.54 -7.58 5.15
N ASN A 232 -5.47 -7.86 6.46
CA ASN A 232 -6.51 -7.52 7.43
C ASN A 232 -7.88 -8.11 7.04
N LEU A 233 -7.86 -9.41 6.70
CA LEU A 233 -9.02 -10.19 6.24
C LEU A 233 -9.38 -11.38 7.15
N VAL A 234 -8.40 -11.87 7.92
CA VAL A 234 -8.55 -12.97 8.88
C VAL A 234 -8.00 -12.52 10.23
N SER A 235 -8.54 -13.06 11.31
CA SER A 235 -8.07 -12.76 12.66
C SER A 235 -6.70 -13.39 12.96
N PRO A 236 -5.96 -12.89 13.98
CA PRO A 236 -4.72 -13.52 14.42
C PRO A 236 -4.88 -14.98 14.87
N ASP A 237 -6.05 -15.35 15.41
CA ASP A 237 -6.36 -16.72 15.84
C ASP A 237 -6.64 -17.63 14.65
N GLU A 238 -7.34 -17.15 13.62
CA GLU A 238 -7.50 -17.90 12.36
C GLU A 238 -6.15 -18.13 11.67
N ALA A 239 -5.28 -17.11 11.62
CA ALA A 239 -3.93 -17.28 11.06
C ALA A 239 -3.09 -18.28 11.88
N LYS A 240 -3.24 -18.30 13.21
CA LYS A 240 -2.56 -19.27 14.09
C LYS A 240 -3.09 -20.70 13.87
N ALA A 241 -4.40 -20.86 13.73
CA ALA A 241 -5.03 -22.13 13.42
C ALA A 241 -4.58 -22.65 12.05
N TRP A 242 -4.54 -21.76 11.04
CA TRP A 242 -4.04 -22.09 9.71
C TRP A 242 -2.58 -22.60 9.74
N VAL A 243 -1.69 -21.91 10.45
CA VAL A 243 -0.30 -22.36 10.63
C VAL A 243 -0.24 -23.76 11.27
N SER A 244 -1.05 -24.00 12.29
CA SER A 244 -1.09 -25.31 12.97
C SER A 244 -1.58 -26.43 12.03
N ALA A 245 -2.54 -26.12 11.17
CA ALA A 245 -3.14 -27.07 10.22
C ALA A 245 -2.25 -27.39 9.02
N HIS A 246 -1.26 -26.54 8.69
CA HIS A 246 -0.36 -26.70 7.54
C HIS A 246 1.11 -26.89 7.98
N CYS A 247 1.33 -27.47 9.16
CA CYS A 247 2.67 -27.63 9.74
C CYS A 247 3.60 -28.57 8.94
N ASP A 248 3.04 -29.35 8.03
CA ASP A 248 3.70 -30.21 7.05
C ASP A 248 4.19 -29.44 5.80
N GLU A 249 3.63 -28.27 5.52
CA GLU A 249 4.06 -27.37 4.44
C GLU A 249 4.94 -26.22 4.92
N LEU A 250 5.04 -26.03 6.24
CA LEU A 250 5.69 -24.90 6.89
C LEU A 250 6.84 -25.35 7.77
N ILE A 251 7.83 -24.47 7.90
CA ILE A 251 8.93 -24.64 8.85
C ILE A 251 9.03 -23.42 9.75
N GLU A 252 9.39 -23.67 11.02
CA GLU A 252 9.80 -22.58 11.91
C GLU A 252 11.21 -22.12 11.51
N VAL A 253 11.38 -20.81 11.42
CA VAL A 253 12.66 -20.12 11.21
C VAL A 253 12.86 -19.05 12.28
N LEU A 254 14.09 -18.89 12.74
CA LEU A 254 14.47 -17.83 13.67
C LEU A 254 15.13 -16.70 12.89
N ILE A 255 14.60 -15.48 13.00
CA ILE A 255 15.10 -14.33 12.24
C ILE A 255 15.92 -13.41 13.14
N GLU A 256 17.18 -13.16 12.79
CA GLU A 256 18.02 -12.20 13.51
C GLU A 256 17.55 -10.74 13.33
N PRO A 257 17.42 -9.96 14.42
CA PRO A 257 17.12 -8.53 14.35
C PRO A 257 18.36 -7.70 13.98
N ALA A 258 18.15 -6.52 13.39
CA ALA A 258 19.20 -5.63 12.93
C ALA A 258 20.05 -5.02 14.05
N LEU A 259 19.45 -4.76 15.21
CA LEU A 259 20.11 -4.11 16.36
C LEU A 259 20.51 -5.11 17.46
N GLY A 260 20.63 -6.39 17.11
CA GLY A 260 20.87 -7.47 18.07
C GLY A 260 19.64 -7.78 18.95
N GLY A 261 19.76 -8.83 19.77
CA GLY A 261 18.67 -9.33 20.62
C GLY A 261 18.18 -10.72 20.23
N LYS A 262 17.08 -11.16 20.84
CA LYS A 262 16.54 -12.50 20.62
C LYS A 262 16.01 -12.65 19.19
N ALA A 263 16.47 -13.66 18.48
CA ALA A 263 15.93 -14.01 17.16
C ALA A 263 14.42 -14.24 17.25
N ARG A 264 13.68 -13.76 16.24
CA ARG A 264 12.22 -13.80 16.21
C ARG A 264 11.75 -15.11 15.56
N PRO A 265 11.04 -15.99 16.29
CA PRO A 265 10.39 -17.14 15.69
C PRO A 265 9.36 -16.68 14.67
N SER A 266 9.42 -17.26 13.47
CA SER A 266 8.57 -16.97 12.33
C SER A 266 8.32 -18.27 11.55
N TRP A 267 7.34 -18.26 10.67
CA TRP A 267 7.03 -19.35 9.76
C TRP A 267 7.45 -18.98 8.34
N ALA A 268 7.88 -19.98 7.57
CA ALA A 268 8.14 -19.91 6.14
C ALA A 268 7.69 -21.23 5.48
N PHE A 269 7.58 -21.26 4.15
CA PHE A 269 7.31 -22.51 3.43
C PHE A 269 8.49 -23.49 3.55
N ALA A 270 8.22 -24.79 3.46
CA ALA A 270 9.21 -25.84 3.70
C ALA A 270 10.44 -25.75 2.77
N ASP A 271 10.28 -25.23 1.56
CA ASP A 271 11.35 -25.00 0.57
C ASP A 271 12.14 -23.70 0.78
N PHE A 272 11.77 -22.90 1.80
CA PHE A 272 12.32 -21.56 2.02
C PHE A 272 13.83 -21.56 2.18
N LEU A 273 14.38 -22.48 2.98
CA LEU A 273 15.83 -22.54 3.23
C LEU A 273 16.61 -22.99 2.00
N SER A 274 16.04 -23.89 1.19
CA SER A 274 16.67 -24.36 -0.05
C SER A 274 16.65 -23.31 -1.18
N THR A 275 15.80 -22.30 -1.09
CA THR A 275 15.64 -21.24 -2.12
C THR A 275 16.29 -19.92 -1.72
N LEU A 276 17.01 -19.86 -0.59
CA LEU A 276 17.59 -18.61 -0.08
C LEU A 276 18.53 -17.93 -1.09
N ASP A 277 19.28 -18.71 -1.87
CA ASP A 277 20.25 -18.21 -2.85
C ASP A 277 19.61 -17.74 -4.17
N ASP A 278 18.33 -18.02 -4.38
CA ASP A 278 17.58 -17.56 -5.57
C ASP A 278 17.23 -16.07 -5.49
N TYR A 279 17.30 -15.47 -4.30
CA TYR A 279 16.91 -14.08 -4.09
C TYR A 279 18.06 -13.12 -4.42
N PRO A 280 17.93 -12.26 -5.45
CA PRO A 280 19.00 -11.34 -5.81
C PRO A 280 19.17 -10.24 -4.76
N GLY A 281 20.41 -9.80 -4.58
CA GLY A 281 20.73 -8.62 -3.76
C GLY A 281 20.12 -7.34 -4.35
N ALA A 282 19.74 -6.42 -3.47
CA ALA A 282 19.22 -5.12 -3.91
C ALA A 282 20.33 -4.26 -4.54
N PRO A 283 20.06 -3.55 -5.65
CA PRO A 283 21.08 -2.79 -6.36
C PRO A 283 21.62 -1.64 -5.49
N PRO A 284 22.92 -1.30 -5.58
CA PRO A 284 23.59 -0.31 -4.74
C PRO A 284 23.25 1.13 -5.16
N ARG A 285 21.97 1.48 -5.14
CA ARG A 285 21.41 2.79 -5.50
C ARG A 285 20.49 3.30 -4.42
N ILE A 286 20.32 4.62 -4.36
CA ILE A 286 19.33 5.24 -3.48
C ILE A 286 17.96 5.20 -4.16
N ARG A 287 16.94 4.82 -3.40
CA ARG A 287 15.52 4.91 -3.73
C ARG A 287 14.81 5.75 -2.68
N VAL A 288 13.98 6.68 -3.14
CA VAL A 288 13.00 7.34 -2.26
C VAL A 288 11.78 6.44 -2.16
N LEU A 289 11.39 6.06 -0.94
CA LEU A 289 10.20 5.26 -0.69
C LEU A 289 9.03 6.14 -0.25
N SER A 290 7.83 5.73 -0.62
CA SER A 290 6.62 6.33 -0.05
C SER A 290 6.54 6.01 1.45
N PRO A 291 6.04 6.92 2.30
CA PRO A 291 5.70 6.61 3.69
C PRO A 291 4.73 5.43 3.88
N PHE A 292 3.95 5.13 2.84
CA PHE A 292 2.97 4.04 2.79
C PHE A 292 3.45 2.83 1.98
N ASP A 293 4.75 2.77 1.70
CA ASP A 293 5.34 1.67 0.95
C ASP A 293 5.19 0.33 1.70
N PRO A 294 4.74 -0.76 1.02
CA PRO A 294 4.58 -2.08 1.64
C PRO A 294 5.82 -2.59 2.38
N MET A 295 7.02 -2.20 1.95
CA MET A 295 8.28 -2.59 2.60
C MET A 295 8.39 -2.05 4.02
N ILE A 296 7.89 -0.84 4.26
CA ILE A 296 7.99 -0.19 5.57
C ILE A 296 6.68 -0.20 6.34
N ARG A 297 5.56 -0.62 5.72
CA ARG A 297 4.20 -0.51 6.28
C ARG A 297 4.09 -1.07 7.69
N ASP A 298 4.60 -2.28 7.90
CA ASP A 298 4.74 -2.85 9.24
C ASP A 298 5.95 -2.21 9.93
N ARG A 299 5.69 -1.23 10.79
CA ARG A 299 6.74 -0.46 11.46
C ARG A 299 7.57 -1.33 12.40
N ASN A 300 6.95 -2.29 13.08
CA ASN A 300 7.63 -3.20 14.00
C ASN A 300 8.56 -4.15 13.24
N ARG A 301 8.12 -4.65 12.07
CA ARG A 301 8.97 -5.45 11.19
C ARG A 301 10.10 -4.62 10.59
N THR A 302 9.82 -3.38 10.19
CA THR A 302 10.81 -2.45 9.64
C THR A 302 11.91 -2.17 10.66
N GLU A 303 11.54 -1.82 11.88
CA GLU A 303 12.49 -1.58 12.97
C GLU A 303 13.29 -2.85 13.27
N ARG A 304 12.62 -4.02 13.37
CA ARG A 304 13.30 -5.29 13.62
C ARG A 304 14.29 -5.68 12.53
N LEU A 305 13.93 -5.53 11.25
CA LEU A 305 14.75 -5.99 10.13
C LEU A 305 15.80 -4.96 9.69
N PHE A 306 15.55 -3.67 9.85
CA PHE A 306 16.41 -2.61 9.33
C PHE A 306 17.00 -1.70 10.41
N GLY A 307 16.58 -1.83 11.67
CA GLY A 307 16.99 -0.92 12.75
C GLY A 307 16.48 0.50 12.53
N PHE A 308 15.40 0.65 11.77
CA PHE A 308 14.88 1.94 11.33
C PHE A 308 13.51 2.21 11.93
N PHE A 309 13.47 3.06 12.96
CA PHE A 309 12.22 3.56 13.51
C PHE A 309 11.63 4.63 12.59
N TYR A 310 10.38 4.45 12.17
CA TYR A 310 9.73 5.36 11.24
C TYR A 310 8.27 5.61 11.59
N ARG A 311 7.95 6.89 11.78
CA ARG A 311 6.59 7.37 11.96
C ARG A 311 6.38 8.60 11.09
N ILE A 312 5.38 8.53 10.22
CA ILE A 312 4.93 9.71 9.48
C ILE A 312 4.20 10.67 10.43
N GLU A 313 4.47 11.96 10.30
CA GLU A 313 4.02 12.98 11.26
C GLU A 313 2.91 13.90 10.70
N ILE A 314 2.16 13.42 9.71
CA ILE A 314 1.05 14.16 9.06
C ILE A 314 -0.03 14.61 10.04
N PHE A 315 -0.25 13.85 11.12
CA PHE A 315 -1.23 14.15 12.16
C PHE A 315 -0.60 14.81 13.41
N VAL A 316 0.72 14.96 13.43
CA VAL A 316 1.42 15.63 14.53
C VAL A 316 1.40 17.14 14.28
N PRO A 317 0.96 17.95 15.25
CA PRO A 317 1.04 19.41 15.14
C PRO A 317 2.48 19.86 14.83
N GLU A 318 2.64 20.88 13.98
CA GLU A 318 3.94 21.30 13.48
C GLU A 318 5.03 21.49 14.57
N PRO A 319 4.75 22.14 15.72
CA PRO A 319 5.78 22.32 16.77
C PRO A 319 6.20 21.04 17.49
N LYS A 320 5.48 19.92 17.30
CA LYS A 320 5.75 18.62 17.94
C LYS A 320 6.38 17.61 16.97
N ARG A 321 6.62 18.00 15.73
CA ARG A 321 7.25 17.15 14.71
C ARG A 321 8.74 17.02 14.98
N GLU A 322 9.24 15.80 14.93
CA GLU A 322 10.67 15.50 15.04
C GLU A 322 11.38 15.68 13.68
N TYR A 323 10.72 15.25 12.59
CA TYR A 323 11.30 15.31 11.25
C TYR A 323 10.54 16.28 10.35
N GLY A 324 9.23 16.11 10.17
CA GLY A 324 8.48 16.92 9.21
C GLY A 324 7.15 16.32 8.79
N TYR A 325 6.37 17.08 8.02
CA TYR A 325 4.99 16.71 7.69
C TYR A 325 4.88 15.39 6.91
N TYR A 326 5.59 15.26 5.79
CA TYR A 326 5.50 14.10 4.89
C TYR A 326 6.92 13.68 4.44
N VAL A 327 7.65 13.05 5.36
CA VAL A 327 9.07 12.72 5.21
C VAL A 327 9.26 11.35 4.58
N PHE A 328 10.10 11.24 3.55
CA PHE A 328 10.30 10.01 2.78
C PHE A 328 11.50 9.20 3.29
N PRO A 329 11.40 7.88 3.47
CA PRO A 329 12.56 7.02 3.74
C PRO A 329 13.47 6.86 2.53
N LEU A 330 14.78 6.76 2.80
CA LEU A 330 15.81 6.51 1.80
C LEU A 330 16.35 5.08 1.95
N LEU A 331 16.19 4.27 0.91
CA LEU A 331 16.75 2.93 0.80
C LEU A 331 18.01 2.97 -0.08
N GLU A 332 19.15 2.49 0.41
CA GLU A 332 20.37 2.28 -0.38
C GLU A 332 20.80 0.82 -0.31
N GLY A 333 20.72 0.10 -1.45
CA GLY A 333 20.93 -1.34 -1.45
C GLY A 333 19.92 -2.02 -0.53
N ASP A 334 20.41 -2.69 0.51
CA ASP A 334 19.60 -3.40 1.50
C ASP A 334 19.37 -2.61 2.81
N ARG A 335 19.79 -1.33 2.90
CA ARG A 335 19.74 -0.53 4.15
C ARG A 335 18.83 0.69 4.01
N LEU A 336 18.05 0.98 5.04
CA LEU A 336 17.42 2.28 5.21
C LEU A 336 18.47 3.25 5.77
N ILE A 337 18.89 4.21 4.95
CA ILE A 337 20.04 5.08 5.24
C ILE A 337 19.66 6.45 5.79
N GLY A 338 18.37 6.79 5.79
CA GLY A 338 17.92 8.08 6.26
C GLY A 338 16.50 8.44 5.85
N ARG A 339 16.19 9.71 6.05
CA ARG A 339 14.90 10.37 5.84
C ARG A 339 15.13 11.67 5.08
N ILE A 340 14.21 12.02 4.18
CA ILE A 340 14.28 13.28 3.41
C ILE A 340 12.93 14.00 3.42
N ASP A 341 12.93 15.28 3.80
CA ASP A 341 11.78 16.18 3.68
C ASP A 341 11.92 16.95 2.37
N MET A 342 10.99 16.70 1.45
CA MET A 342 10.99 17.34 0.14
C MET A 342 9.58 17.52 -0.39
N LYS A 343 9.41 18.50 -1.28
CA LYS A 343 8.12 18.87 -1.86
C LYS A 343 8.27 19.26 -3.33
N ALA A 344 7.34 18.84 -4.16
CA ALA A 344 7.22 19.32 -5.53
C ALA A 344 6.42 20.64 -5.56
N ASP A 345 7.10 21.78 -5.73
CA ASP A 345 6.48 23.06 -6.05
C ASP A 345 6.24 23.15 -7.56
N ARG A 346 5.05 22.72 -7.98
CA ARG A 346 4.63 22.73 -9.38
C ARG A 346 4.50 24.13 -9.97
N LYS A 347 4.34 25.18 -9.15
CA LYS A 347 4.28 26.56 -9.66
C LYS A 347 5.68 27.07 -10.03
N LYS A 348 6.68 26.71 -9.23
CA LYS A 348 8.09 27.06 -9.49
C LYS A 348 8.83 26.04 -10.36
N SER A 349 8.19 24.91 -10.65
CA SER A 349 8.80 23.74 -11.30
C SER A 349 10.03 23.22 -10.55
N THR A 350 9.92 23.08 -9.23
CA THR A 350 11.02 22.63 -8.36
C THR A 350 10.67 21.44 -7.47
N LEU A 351 11.64 20.57 -7.25
CA LEU A 351 11.66 19.63 -6.12
C LEU A 351 12.50 20.28 -5.01
N ASP A 352 11.82 20.92 -4.06
CA ASP A 352 12.46 21.60 -2.94
C ASP A 352 12.82 20.57 -1.87
N VAL A 353 14.11 20.39 -1.60
CA VAL A 353 14.63 19.54 -0.51
C VAL A 353 14.87 20.42 0.70
N LYS A 354 14.01 20.26 1.70
CA LYS A 354 14.07 21.04 2.94
C LYS A 354 15.09 20.51 3.92
N ARG A 355 15.19 19.19 4.08
CA ARG A 355 16.08 18.59 5.08
C ARG A 355 16.36 17.11 4.78
N LEU A 356 17.58 16.67 5.07
CA LEU A 356 18.08 15.31 5.01
C LEU A 356 18.56 14.90 6.40
N TRP A 357 18.10 13.76 6.88
CA TRP A 357 18.61 13.11 8.09
C TRP A 357 19.18 11.76 7.71
N LEU A 358 20.47 11.54 7.94
CA LEU A 358 21.12 10.25 7.75
C LEU A 358 21.08 9.46 9.07
N GLU A 359 20.89 8.13 8.98
CA GLU A 359 20.88 7.28 10.16
C GLU A 359 22.28 7.22 10.83
N PRO A 360 22.35 6.93 12.14
CA PRO A 360 23.61 6.73 12.84
C PRO A 360 24.55 5.76 12.11
N GLY A 361 25.81 6.16 11.92
CA GLY A 361 26.81 5.39 11.19
C GLY A 361 26.78 5.57 9.66
N VAL A 362 25.81 6.29 9.10
CA VAL A 362 25.77 6.62 7.67
C VAL A 362 26.48 7.96 7.42
N LYS A 363 27.57 7.91 6.64
CA LYS A 363 28.36 9.11 6.29
C LYS A 363 27.88 9.76 5.00
N PRO A 364 27.82 11.11 4.91
CA PRO A 364 27.53 11.82 3.66
C PRO A 364 28.77 11.88 2.76
N SER A 365 29.30 10.72 2.32
CA SER A 365 30.42 10.69 1.39
C SER A 365 30.04 11.29 0.04
N ALA A 366 31.03 11.82 -0.70
CA ALA A 366 30.80 12.43 -2.02
C ALA A 366 29.99 11.52 -2.96
N GLY A 367 30.38 10.25 -3.09
CA GLY A 367 29.64 9.30 -3.95
C GLY A 367 28.23 8.95 -3.45
N ARG A 368 27.93 9.06 -2.15
CA ARG A 368 26.56 8.89 -1.65
C ARG A 368 25.69 10.09 -2.00
N LEU A 369 26.25 11.29 -1.86
CA LEU A 369 25.55 12.53 -2.22
C LEU A 369 25.28 12.58 -3.73
N GLU A 370 26.24 12.16 -4.56
CA GLU A 370 26.04 12.04 -6.00
C GLU A 370 24.91 11.04 -6.36
N ARG A 371 24.86 9.88 -5.70
CA ARG A 371 23.75 8.93 -5.87
C ARG A 371 22.40 9.49 -5.40
N LEU A 372 22.40 10.32 -4.36
CA LEU A 372 21.21 10.98 -3.84
C LEU A 372 20.71 12.03 -4.84
N GLU A 373 21.59 12.90 -5.33
CA GLU A 373 21.29 13.90 -6.36
C GLU A 373 20.71 13.24 -7.62
N ALA A 374 21.34 12.17 -8.10
CA ALA A 374 20.84 11.41 -9.24
C ALA A 374 19.44 10.80 -8.98
N GLU A 375 19.11 10.44 -7.73
CA GLU A 375 17.76 9.98 -7.37
C GLU A 375 16.76 11.11 -7.29
N LEU A 376 17.15 12.25 -6.72
CA LEU A 376 16.31 13.44 -6.65
C LEU A 376 15.96 13.95 -8.05
N ASP A 377 16.89 13.92 -9.00
CA ASP A 377 16.61 14.26 -10.40
C ASP A 377 15.57 13.33 -11.04
N ARG A 378 15.63 12.04 -10.72
CA ARG A 378 14.64 11.06 -11.19
C ARG A 378 13.27 11.32 -10.57
N VAL A 379 13.23 11.62 -9.27
CA VAL A 379 12.00 11.97 -8.55
C VAL A 379 11.42 13.29 -9.07
N ALA A 380 12.25 14.29 -9.36
CA ALA A 380 11.83 15.57 -9.91
C ALA A 380 11.12 15.38 -11.26
N ARG A 381 11.76 14.66 -12.20
CA ARG A 381 11.14 14.32 -13.50
C ARG A 381 9.84 13.55 -13.31
N PHE A 382 9.84 12.56 -12.42
CA PHE A 382 8.65 11.76 -12.13
C PHE A 382 7.49 12.59 -11.56
N ALA A 383 7.78 13.57 -10.69
CA ALA A 383 6.81 14.49 -10.10
C ALA A 383 6.36 15.61 -11.07
N GLY A 384 6.97 15.70 -12.25
CA GLY A 384 6.65 16.70 -13.27
C GLY A 384 7.25 18.08 -13.00
N VAL A 385 8.43 18.13 -12.37
CA VAL A 385 9.17 19.37 -12.10
C VAL A 385 10.59 19.30 -12.67
N GLU A 386 11.17 20.45 -13.02
CA GLU A 386 12.39 20.52 -13.82
C GLU A 386 13.70 20.49 -13.03
N LYS A 387 13.73 21.06 -11.83
CA LYS A 387 14.97 21.24 -11.07
C LYS A 387 14.83 20.83 -9.60
N VAL A 388 15.90 20.27 -9.06
CA VAL A 388 16.06 20.06 -7.62
C VAL A 388 16.60 21.34 -6.99
N VAL A 389 16.00 21.79 -5.90
CA VAL A 389 16.48 22.95 -5.12
C VAL A 389 16.75 22.50 -3.69
N LEU A 390 18.01 22.60 -3.28
CA LEU A 390 18.42 22.32 -1.91
C LEU A 390 18.25 23.62 -1.09
N LEU A 391 17.33 23.61 -0.13
CA LEU A 391 17.04 24.79 0.69
C LEU A 391 18.15 25.04 1.73
N ASP A 392 18.20 26.27 2.24
CA ASP A 392 19.14 26.63 3.30
C ASP A 392 19.00 25.69 4.49
N GLY A 393 20.12 25.13 4.94
CA GLY A 393 20.16 24.17 6.04
C GLY A 393 19.68 22.76 5.67
N TRP A 394 19.57 22.37 4.40
CA TRP A 394 19.04 21.03 4.06
C TRP A 394 19.84 19.84 4.62
N ARG A 395 21.07 20.01 5.12
CA ARG A 395 21.98 18.91 5.54
C ARG A 395 22.29 18.79 7.02
N GLY A 396 21.71 19.60 7.89
CA GLY A 396 22.23 19.75 9.25
C GLY A 396 22.60 21.17 9.52
#